data_AF-F9G727-F1
#
_entry.id   AF-F9G727-F1
#
_cell.length_a   1.000
_cell.length_b   1.000
_cell.length_c   1.000
_cell.angle_alpha   90.00
_cell.angle_beta   90.00
_cell.angle_gamma   90.00
#
_symmetry.space_group_name_H-M   'P 1'
#
loop_
_entity.id
_entity.type
_entity.pdbx_description
1 polymer ?
#
loop_
_entity_poly.entity_id
_entity_poly.type
_entity_poly.pdbx_seq_one_letter_code
_entity_poly.pdbx_strand_id
1 'polypeptide(L)'
;MRVFSQLRLLGLLSLSALFSGGAILIFIGVNAISAPELKDRARFSTQRRFRYGSQLSIQTWLAVVGVAFGLLAYGFQEAYSHLFDWWSSRQSRREDGLCYSRYLNSQPRAPLVYGLRGFSGFITLRYLLSFLSITATIGYKFSISQVEIITVENLNQEQFRISLPPVQALNAGTPSPWLGDAPQSNNSRGFFHDHLKSIDFNHPPHNITMTSLANCTDTFHLLDAGRVVSREIVLVANLTEDEGSYTMTSNHTGWSRIQTSNRNWFNNSAKSDRAVVDYRVNGQGEIQIQWARLGPWDNSASEDSRSSESEPVARRLTYNMHYAVAEIQRFVSGGDCSRLAERYSDDINSGSLTIFSNNYTAPEIKSTAIVHFRSWVDAAINSEETSVFEGVSVFVRAMMTAAVYSVMDDYKYPVIGVVPSGMQPFGPEDTFWADWNYYGDIEYPYYAGFRISEATGCYLAAAYIFLVIGIFGITAGLLRVWAGPPALTSWMGQHVYLALSGSVSIGRKADYLATGYEAAKDGLGNLRLPSDFESPLKYQALRTE
;
A
#
# COMPACT_ATOMS: atom_id res chain seq x y z
N MET A 1 -38.13 -43.70 4.59
CA MET A 1 -39.24 -42.71 4.45
C MET A 1 -39.50 -41.88 5.71
N ARG A 2 -39.57 -42.45 6.93
CA ARG A 2 -39.89 -41.70 8.18
C ARG A 2 -38.95 -40.52 8.52
N VAL A 3 -37.65 -40.66 8.28
CA VAL A 3 -36.66 -39.60 8.54
C VAL A 3 -36.85 -38.41 7.58
N PHE A 4 -37.12 -38.69 6.30
CA PHE A 4 -37.34 -37.66 5.28
C PHE A 4 -38.65 -36.89 5.52
N SER A 5 -39.71 -37.56 6.00
CA SER A 5 -40.95 -36.89 6.38
C SER A 5 -40.80 -36.04 7.64
N GLN A 6 -39.99 -36.47 8.61
CA GLN A 6 -39.65 -35.67 9.80
C GLN A 6 -38.81 -34.43 9.43
N LEU A 7 -37.84 -34.56 8.53
CA LEU A 7 -37.03 -33.43 8.04
C LEU A 7 -37.84 -32.40 7.26
N ARG A 8 -38.88 -32.81 6.52
CA ARG A 8 -39.81 -31.88 5.86
C ARG A 8 -40.56 -30.99 6.85
N LEU A 9 -40.95 -31.54 8.00
CA LEU A 9 -41.65 -30.80 9.06
C LEU A 9 -40.74 -29.83 9.82
N LEU A 10 -39.42 -30.04 9.76
CA LEU A 10 -38.39 -29.19 10.38
C LEU A 10 -37.98 -27.99 9.50
N GLY A 11 -38.37 -27.97 8.22
CA GLY A 11 -38.02 -26.92 7.26
C GLY A 11 -36.65 -27.16 6.59
N LEU A 12 -36.65 -27.93 5.50
CA LEU A 12 -35.43 -28.36 4.77
C LEU A 12 -34.51 -27.20 4.38
N LEU A 13 -35.07 -26.09 3.88
CA LEU A 13 -34.29 -24.92 3.44
C LEU A 13 -33.51 -24.27 4.59
N SER A 14 -34.15 -24.15 5.75
CA SER A 14 -33.52 -23.53 6.93
C SER A 14 -32.42 -24.43 7.53
N LEU A 15 -32.62 -25.75 7.48
CA LEU A 15 -31.59 -26.73 7.86
C LEU A 15 -30.42 -26.71 6.89
N SER A 16 -30.67 -26.73 5.58
CA SER A 16 -29.61 -26.63 4.59
C SER A 16 -28.85 -25.31 4.70
N ALA A 17 -29.53 -24.21 5.04
CA ALA A 17 -28.88 -22.91 5.22
C ALA A 17 -27.89 -22.93 6.40
N LEU A 18 -28.24 -23.57 7.53
CA LEU A 18 -27.33 -23.74 8.68
C LEU A 18 -26.10 -24.59 8.32
N PHE A 19 -26.31 -25.74 7.68
CA PHE A 19 -25.20 -26.63 7.31
C PHE A 19 -24.31 -26.02 6.23
N SER A 20 -24.89 -25.51 5.15
CA SER A 20 -24.13 -24.91 4.04
C SER A 20 -23.43 -23.62 4.46
N GLY A 21 -24.11 -22.71 5.16
CA GLY A 21 -23.51 -21.49 5.67
C GLY A 21 -22.38 -21.77 6.67
N GLY A 22 -22.59 -22.74 7.57
CA GLY A 22 -21.58 -23.17 8.53
C GLY A 22 -20.37 -23.83 7.88
N ALA A 23 -20.60 -24.72 6.91
CA ALA A 23 -19.53 -25.39 6.16
C ALA A 23 -18.69 -24.39 5.35
N ILE A 24 -19.32 -23.42 4.68
CA ILE A 24 -18.60 -22.38 3.92
C ILE A 24 -17.66 -21.59 4.85
N LEU A 25 -18.14 -21.12 6.01
CA LEU A 25 -17.28 -20.38 6.94
C LEU A 25 -16.14 -21.23 7.52
N ILE A 26 -16.39 -22.50 7.83
CA ILE A 26 -15.34 -23.43 8.26
C ILE A 26 -14.29 -23.59 7.17
N PHE A 27 -14.70 -23.83 5.93
CA PHE A 27 -13.76 -23.99 4.82
C PHE A 27 -12.93 -22.72 4.58
N ILE A 28 -13.54 -21.53 4.67
CA ILE A 28 -12.80 -20.27 4.55
C ILE A 28 -11.80 -20.09 5.68
N GLY A 29 -12.21 -20.36 6.94
CA GLY A 29 -11.34 -20.28 8.10
C GLY A 29 -10.16 -21.24 8.00
N VAL A 30 -10.41 -22.50 7.65
CA VAL A 30 -9.36 -23.51 7.43
C VAL A 30 -8.47 -23.14 6.24
N ASN A 31 -9.02 -22.58 5.16
CA ASN A 31 -8.25 -22.14 3.98
C ASN A 31 -7.23 -21.04 4.32
N ALA A 32 -7.55 -20.15 5.26
CA ALA A 32 -6.62 -19.13 5.76
C ALA A 32 -5.60 -19.70 6.76
N ILE A 33 -6.04 -20.55 7.70
CA ILE A 33 -5.17 -21.09 8.77
C ILE A 33 -4.19 -22.14 8.23
N SER A 34 -4.62 -22.97 7.28
CA SER A 34 -3.80 -24.02 6.66
C SER A 34 -2.83 -23.51 5.60
N ALA A 35 -2.89 -22.22 5.27
CA ALA A 35 -1.94 -21.60 4.36
C ALA A 35 -0.56 -21.48 5.02
N PRO A 36 0.53 -21.71 4.25
CA PRO A 36 1.88 -21.51 4.74
C PRO A 36 2.04 -20.13 5.36
N GLU A 37 2.73 -20.06 6.50
CA GLU A 37 3.02 -18.78 7.11
C GLU A 37 3.99 -17.99 6.22
N LEU A 38 3.63 -16.76 5.92
CA LEU A 38 4.47 -15.81 5.17
C LEU A 38 5.50 -15.19 6.11
N LYS A 39 6.22 -16.02 6.89
CA LYS A 39 7.27 -15.57 7.82
C LYS A 39 8.25 -14.70 7.06
N ASP A 40 8.49 -13.51 7.57
CA ASP A 40 9.43 -12.51 7.03
C ASP A 40 9.13 -12.06 5.59
N ARG A 41 7.95 -12.43 5.04
CA ARG A 41 7.49 -12.04 3.70
C ARG A 41 6.24 -11.20 3.73
N ALA A 42 5.36 -11.37 4.72
CA ALA A 42 4.17 -10.52 4.84
C ALA A 42 4.50 -9.24 5.61
N ARG A 43 4.02 -8.09 5.12
CA ARG A 43 4.17 -6.80 5.83
C ARG A 43 3.51 -6.83 7.22
N PHE A 44 2.41 -7.57 7.34
CA PHE A 44 1.68 -7.75 8.59
C PHE A 44 1.62 -9.23 8.96
N SER A 45 2.17 -9.60 10.11
CA SER A 45 2.17 -10.98 10.63
C SER A 45 0.76 -11.54 10.91
N THR A 46 -0.25 -10.67 10.99
CA THR A 46 -1.65 -11.02 11.27
C THR A 46 -2.46 -11.38 10.03
N GLN A 47 -1.93 -11.13 8.83
CA GLN A 47 -2.57 -11.48 7.57
C GLN A 47 -2.12 -12.85 7.07
N ARG A 48 -3.06 -13.64 6.54
CA ARG A 48 -2.79 -14.93 5.91
C ARG A 48 -3.34 -14.95 4.50
N ARG A 49 -2.49 -15.26 3.53
CA ARG A 49 -2.91 -15.58 2.15
C ARG A 49 -3.81 -16.81 2.17
N PHE A 50 -4.85 -16.83 1.34
CA PHE A 50 -5.65 -18.04 1.17
C PHE A 50 -4.83 -19.14 0.47
N ARG A 51 -4.91 -20.38 0.96
CA ARG A 51 -4.22 -21.52 0.31
C ARG A 51 -4.79 -21.83 -1.07
N TYR A 52 -6.10 -21.76 -1.21
CA TYR A 52 -6.83 -21.95 -2.46
C TYR A 52 -7.62 -20.70 -2.81
N GLY A 53 -7.56 -20.27 -4.07
CA GLY A 53 -8.32 -19.12 -4.57
C GLY A 53 -7.76 -17.75 -4.16
N SER A 54 -6.48 -17.66 -3.77
CA SER A 54 -5.85 -16.36 -3.47
C SER A 54 -5.80 -15.42 -4.69
N GLN A 55 -5.89 -15.97 -5.90
CA GLN A 55 -5.95 -15.21 -7.15
C GLN A 55 -7.32 -14.57 -7.40
N LEU A 56 -8.36 -14.98 -6.66
CA LEU A 56 -9.69 -14.38 -6.79
C LEU A 56 -9.69 -12.99 -6.17
N SER A 57 -10.52 -12.10 -6.73
CA SER A 57 -10.66 -10.74 -6.23
C SER A 57 -11.22 -10.70 -4.80
N ILE A 58 -10.91 -9.61 -4.07
CA ILE A 58 -11.51 -9.35 -2.75
C ILE A 58 -13.04 -9.37 -2.86
N GLN A 59 -13.61 -8.79 -3.92
CA GLN A 59 -15.06 -8.71 -4.13
C GLN A 59 -15.69 -10.10 -4.25
N THR A 60 -15.02 -11.04 -4.94
CA THR A 60 -15.47 -12.43 -5.05
C THR A 60 -15.51 -13.09 -3.68
N TRP A 61 -14.46 -12.97 -2.88
CA TRP A 61 -14.42 -13.53 -1.53
C TRP A 61 -15.45 -12.89 -0.59
N LEU A 62 -15.63 -11.57 -0.66
CA LEU A 62 -16.67 -10.86 0.09
C LEU A 62 -18.08 -11.31 -0.29
N ALA A 63 -18.32 -11.63 -1.57
CA ALA A 63 -19.61 -12.18 -2.00
C ALA A 63 -19.84 -13.58 -1.39
N VAL A 64 -18.84 -14.46 -1.42
CA VAL A 64 -18.94 -15.81 -0.83
C VAL A 64 -19.21 -15.73 0.67
N VAL A 65 -18.46 -14.90 1.40
CA VAL A 65 -18.66 -14.68 2.85
C VAL A 65 -20.03 -14.07 3.12
N GLY A 66 -20.47 -13.11 2.32
CA GLY A 66 -21.80 -12.50 2.42
C GLY A 66 -22.93 -13.51 2.25
N VAL A 67 -22.82 -14.42 1.27
CA VAL A 67 -23.78 -15.53 1.08
C VAL A 67 -23.79 -16.45 2.31
N ALA A 68 -22.63 -16.79 2.87
CA ALA A 68 -22.55 -17.63 4.07
C ALA A 68 -23.25 -16.98 5.27
N PHE A 69 -23.01 -15.69 5.53
CA PHE A 69 -23.69 -14.95 6.58
C PHE A 69 -25.20 -14.81 6.31
N GLY A 70 -25.62 -14.61 5.06
CA GLY A 70 -27.04 -14.58 4.70
C GLY A 70 -27.75 -15.90 4.98
N LEU A 71 -27.13 -17.02 4.61
CA LEU A 71 -27.63 -18.37 4.91
C LEU A 71 -27.73 -18.61 6.42
N LEU A 72 -26.69 -18.24 7.17
CA LEU A 72 -26.68 -18.40 8.63
C LEU A 72 -27.70 -17.50 9.32
N ALA A 73 -27.87 -16.25 8.89
CA ALA A 73 -28.86 -15.34 9.46
C ALA A 73 -30.29 -15.91 9.29
N TYR A 74 -30.61 -16.40 8.09
CA TYR A 74 -31.89 -17.09 7.84
C TYR A 74 -32.02 -18.36 8.69
N GLY A 75 -30.99 -19.21 8.70
CA GLY A 75 -30.98 -20.47 9.42
C GLY A 75 -31.11 -20.32 10.94
N PHE A 76 -30.41 -19.35 11.55
CA PHE A 76 -30.44 -19.09 12.99
C PHE A 76 -31.78 -18.48 13.42
N GLN A 77 -32.38 -17.61 12.62
CA GLN A 77 -33.71 -17.05 12.93
C GLN A 77 -34.78 -18.14 13.01
N GLU A 78 -34.74 -19.08 12.06
CA GLU A 78 -35.62 -20.26 12.05
C GLU A 78 -35.27 -21.23 13.19
N ALA A 79 -33.97 -21.44 13.48
CA ALA A 79 -33.53 -22.27 14.59
C ALA A 79 -34.02 -21.75 15.94
N TYR A 80 -33.90 -20.45 16.16
CA TYR A 80 -34.35 -19.78 17.38
C TYR A 80 -35.86 -20.01 17.57
N SER A 81 -36.66 -19.72 16.54
CA SER A 81 -38.12 -19.86 16.61
C SER A 81 -38.52 -21.33 16.85
N HIS A 82 -37.87 -22.25 16.15
CA HIS A 82 -38.08 -23.69 16.28
C HIS A 82 -37.77 -24.21 17.69
N LEU A 83 -36.61 -23.86 18.25
CA LEU A 83 -36.20 -24.32 19.58
C LEU A 83 -37.07 -23.70 20.68
N PHE A 84 -37.52 -22.46 20.50
CA PHE A 84 -38.47 -21.83 21.41
C PHE A 84 -39.84 -22.53 21.40
N ASP A 85 -40.36 -22.85 20.21
CA ASP A 85 -41.61 -23.60 20.04
C ASP A 85 -41.49 -25.02 20.60
N TRP A 86 -40.34 -25.68 20.44
CA TRP A 86 -40.04 -26.99 21.03
C TRP A 86 -40.01 -26.94 22.56
N TRP A 87 -39.33 -25.95 23.14
CA TRP A 87 -39.29 -25.76 24.59
C TRP A 87 -40.69 -25.48 25.16
N SER A 88 -41.45 -24.61 24.48
CA SER A 88 -42.83 -24.29 24.85
C SER A 88 -43.75 -25.51 24.77
N SER A 89 -43.57 -26.35 23.74
CA SER A 89 -44.26 -27.63 23.60
C SER A 89 -43.99 -28.54 24.80
N ARG A 90 -42.72 -28.65 25.22
CA ARG A 90 -42.34 -29.47 26.38
C ARG A 90 -42.91 -28.92 27.69
N GLN A 91 -42.89 -27.59 27.87
CA GLN A 91 -43.46 -26.94 29.05
C GLN A 91 -44.99 -27.10 29.13
N SER A 92 -45.69 -27.04 27.99
CA SER A 92 -47.15 -27.25 27.94
C SER A 92 -47.59 -28.66 28.35
N ARG A 93 -46.68 -29.63 28.38
CA ARG A 93 -46.97 -31.01 28.83
C ARG A 93 -46.69 -31.24 30.31
N ARG A 94 -46.10 -30.27 31.01
CA ARG A 94 -45.87 -30.35 32.46
C ARG A 94 -47.14 -30.01 33.23
N GLU A 95 -47.21 -30.46 34.49
CA GLU A 95 -48.35 -30.21 35.37
C GLU A 95 -48.65 -28.71 35.52
N ASP A 96 -47.64 -27.86 35.55
CA ASP A 96 -47.81 -26.40 35.62
C ASP A 96 -48.42 -25.79 34.33
N GLY A 97 -48.29 -26.47 33.19
CA GLY A 97 -48.68 -25.99 31.87
C GLY A 97 -47.85 -24.81 31.34
N LEU A 98 -48.19 -24.30 30.16
CA LEU A 98 -47.54 -23.14 29.54
C LEU A 98 -48.41 -21.89 29.68
N CYS A 99 -47.89 -20.82 30.28
CA CYS A 99 -48.59 -19.53 30.33
C CYS A 99 -48.80 -18.98 28.92
N TYR A 100 -50.05 -19.02 28.46
CA TYR A 100 -50.34 -18.89 27.05
C TYR A 100 -50.24 -17.44 26.54
N SER A 101 -50.64 -16.48 27.37
CA SER A 101 -50.46 -15.04 27.07
C SER A 101 -48.99 -14.69 26.89
N ARG A 102 -48.10 -15.22 27.76
CA ARG A 102 -46.65 -15.01 27.67
C ARG A 102 -46.05 -15.64 26.41
N TYR A 103 -46.52 -16.83 26.01
CA TYR A 103 -46.09 -17.47 24.77
C TYR A 103 -46.44 -16.63 23.54
N LEU A 104 -47.71 -16.17 23.41
CA LEU A 104 -48.16 -15.33 22.30
C LEU A 104 -47.39 -14.00 22.23
N ASN A 105 -47.16 -13.36 23.38
CA ASN A 105 -46.40 -12.11 23.47
C ASN A 105 -44.88 -12.28 23.19
N SER A 106 -44.38 -13.52 23.12
CA SER A 106 -42.98 -13.83 22.77
C SER A 106 -42.78 -14.18 21.29
N GLN A 107 -43.87 -14.23 20.52
CA GLN A 107 -43.80 -14.62 19.12
C GLN A 107 -43.10 -13.57 18.25
N PRO A 108 -42.48 -13.97 17.12
CA PRO A 108 -41.70 -13.06 16.30
C PRO A 108 -42.42 -11.80 15.80
N ARG A 109 -43.73 -11.90 15.63
CA ARG A 109 -44.61 -10.85 15.07
C ARG A 109 -45.38 -10.06 16.15
N ALA A 110 -45.15 -10.34 17.44
CA ALA A 110 -45.79 -9.59 18.51
C ALA A 110 -45.27 -8.12 18.54
N PRO A 111 -46.12 -7.13 18.84
CA PRO A 111 -45.71 -5.73 18.84
C PRO A 111 -44.64 -5.42 19.91
N LEU A 112 -43.61 -4.65 19.52
CA LEU A 112 -42.44 -4.29 20.34
C LEU A 112 -42.79 -3.64 21.69
N VAL A 113 -43.87 -2.87 21.74
CA VAL A 113 -44.34 -2.15 22.95
C VAL A 113 -44.70 -3.11 24.10
N TYR A 114 -44.91 -4.40 23.80
CA TYR A 114 -45.42 -5.40 24.75
C TYR A 114 -44.48 -6.59 25.00
N GLY A 115 -43.27 -6.59 24.44
CA GLY A 115 -42.29 -7.68 24.64
C GLY A 115 -41.94 -7.93 26.13
N LEU A 116 -42.07 -6.91 26.99
CA LEU A 116 -41.89 -7.05 28.44
C LEU A 116 -42.92 -7.98 29.12
N ARG A 117 -44.05 -8.26 28.46
CA ARG A 117 -45.09 -9.18 28.94
C ARG A 117 -44.91 -10.62 28.43
N GLY A 118 -43.91 -10.87 27.60
CA GLY A 118 -43.52 -12.22 27.16
C GLY A 118 -42.45 -12.85 28.04
N PHE A 119 -41.76 -13.87 27.53
CA PHE A 119 -40.59 -14.44 28.16
C PHE A 119 -39.36 -13.58 27.87
N SER A 120 -39.04 -12.68 28.80
CA SER A 120 -37.98 -11.67 28.65
C SER A 120 -36.64 -12.24 28.17
N GLY A 121 -36.14 -13.33 28.78
CA GLY A 121 -34.86 -13.93 28.39
C GLY A 121 -34.81 -14.39 26.93
N PHE A 122 -35.89 -14.95 26.40
CA PHE A 122 -35.98 -15.37 25.00
C PHE A 122 -36.04 -14.16 24.06
N ILE A 123 -36.87 -13.18 24.39
CA ILE A 123 -37.00 -11.94 23.62
C ILE A 123 -35.67 -11.19 23.56
N THR A 124 -34.95 -11.07 24.68
CA THR A 124 -33.60 -10.48 24.73
C THR A 124 -32.62 -11.27 23.87
N LEU A 125 -32.62 -12.61 23.93
CA LEU A 125 -31.76 -13.44 23.10
C LEU A 125 -32.04 -13.23 21.60
N ARG A 126 -33.31 -13.11 21.19
CA ARG A 126 -33.70 -12.84 19.80
C ARG A 126 -33.14 -11.50 19.31
N TYR A 127 -33.28 -10.44 20.11
CA TYR A 127 -32.76 -9.13 19.76
C TYR A 127 -31.23 -9.12 19.72
N LEU A 128 -30.56 -9.82 20.65
CA LEU A 128 -29.12 -10.01 20.64
C LEU A 128 -28.67 -10.71 19.35
N LEU A 129 -29.32 -11.81 18.95
CA LEU A 129 -28.99 -12.53 17.72
C LEU A 129 -29.21 -11.67 16.47
N SER A 130 -30.27 -10.85 16.46
CA SER A 130 -30.55 -9.92 15.36
C SER A 130 -29.49 -8.81 15.29
N PHE A 131 -29.10 -8.25 16.43
CA PHE A 131 -28.03 -7.26 16.53
C PHE A 131 -26.68 -7.84 16.08
N LEU A 132 -26.31 -9.02 16.57
CA LEU A 132 -25.10 -9.72 16.16
C LEU A 132 -25.09 -10.00 14.65
N SER A 133 -26.25 -10.33 14.06
CA SER A 133 -26.37 -10.52 12.61
C SER A 133 -26.10 -9.23 11.85
N ILE A 134 -26.63 -8.09 12.32
CA ILE A 134 -26.36 -6.76 11.73
C ILE A 134 -24.88 -6.38 11.87
N THR A 135 -24.28 -6.61 13.03
CA THR A 135 -22.85 -6.37 13.23
C THR A 135 -22.02 -7.25 12.31
N ALA A 136 -22.39 -8.53 12.15
CA ALA A 136 -21.69 -9.45 11.27
C ALA A 136 -21.78 -9.04 9.79
N THR A 137 -22.94 -8.57 9.31
CA THR A 137 -23.10 -8.12 7.90
C THR A 137 -22.28 -6.87 7.54
N ILE A 138 -21.86 -6.10 8.53
CA ILE A 138 -20.93 -4.98 8.34
C ILE A 138 -19.49 -5.46 8.55
N GLY A 139 -19.24 -6.16 9.66
CA GLY A 139 -17.91 -6.55 10.11
C GLY A 139 -17.19 -7.50 9.15
N TYR A 140 -17.91 -8.39 8.45
CA TYR A 140 -17.27 -9.33 7.53
C TYR A 140 -16.53 -8.62 6.38
N LYS A 141 -16.90 -7.38 6.02
CA LYS A 141 -16.23 -6.64 4.96
C LYS A 141 -14.77 -6.33 5.28
N PHE A 142 -14.43 -6.28 6.57
CA PHE A 142 -13.06 -6.02 7.05
C PHE A 142 -12.27 -7.30 7.31
N SER A 143 -12.87 -8.47 7.11
CA SER A 143 -12.21 -9.76 7.34
C SER A 143 -11.27 -10.19 6.21
N ILE A 144 -11.59 -9.81 4.97
CA ILE A 144 -10.86 -10.16 3.75
C ILE A 144 -9.96 -8.99 3.39
N SER A 145 -8.70 -9.27 3.06
CA SER A 145 -7.74 -8.26 2.65
C SER A 145 -6.93 -8.72 1.45
N GLN A 146 -6.35 -7.75 0.73
CA GLN A 146 -5.16 -8.02 -0.07
C GLN A 146 -3.98 -8.25 0.89
N VAL A 147 -3.14 -9.22 0.57
CA VAL A 147 -1.98 -9.59 1.37
C VAL A 147 -0.76 -8.98 0.73
N GLU A 148 -0.06 -8.13 1.48
CA GLU A 148 1.17 -7.48 1.01
C GLU A 148 2.33 -8.44 1.24
N ILE A 149 2.99 -8.85 0.16
CA ILE A 149 4.07 -9.84 0.21
C ILE A 149 5.35 -9.20 -0.36
N ILE A 150 6.47 -9.46 0.30
CA ILE A 150 7.81 -9.17 -0.21
C ILE A 150 8.06 -10.08 -1.40
N THR A 151 8.23 -9.46 -2.56
CA THR A 151 8.53 -10.07 -3.84
C THR A 151 9.89 -9.58 -4.32
N VAL A 152 10.70 -10.51 -4.80
CA VAL A 152 11.91 -10.21 -5.56
C VAL A 152 11.71 -10.82 -6.94
N GLU A 153 11.76 -10.00 -7.98
CA GLU A 153 11.46 -10.41 -9.35
C GLU A 153 12.35 -9.66 -10.36
N ASN A 154 12.72 -10.36 -11.44
CA ASN A 154 13.44 -9.73 -12.54
C ASN A 154 12.46 -8.89 -13.37
N LEU A 155 12.86 -7.67 -13.72
CA LEU A 155 12.09 -6.78 -14.58
C LEU A 155 12.58 -6.90 -16.01
N ASN A 156 11.65 -6.90 -16.97
CA ASN A 156 12.00 -6.85 -18.38
C ASN A 156 12.19 -5.39 -18.87
N GLN A 157 12.71 -5.22 -20.09
CA GLN A 157 12.92 -3.90 -20.70
C GLN A 157 11.62 -3.12 -20.96
N GLU A 158 10.47 -3.80 -21.01
CA GLU A 158 9.18 -3.11 -21.20
C GLU A 158 8.68 -2.47 -19.90
N GLN A 159 8.95 -3.12 -18.76
CA GLN A 159 8.60 -2.73 -17.39
C GLN A 159 9.57 -1.70 -16.80
N PHE A 160 10.85 -1.82 -17.13
CA PHE A 160 11.88 -0.88 -16.68
C PHE A 160 12.52 -0.21 -17.88
N ARG A 161 12.04 0.98 -18.21
CA ARG A 161 12.58 1.79 -19.30
C ARG A 161 13.49 2.84 -18.74
N ILE A 162 14.64 2.97 -19.34
CA ILE A 162 15.57 4.05 -19.03
C ILE A 162 15.72 4.98 -20.22
N SER A 163 15.82 6.26 -19.93
CA SER A 163 16.10 7.29 -20.93
C SER A 163 17.11 8.28 -20.40
N LEU A 164 17.83 8.93 -21.31
CA LEU A 164 18.52 10.15 -20.96
C LEU A 164 17.48 11.22 -20.58
N PRO A 165 17.75 12.05 -19.54
CA PRO A 165 16.89 13.18 -19.26
C PRO A 165 16.81 14.14 -20.47
N PRO A 166 15.68 14.85 -20.65
CA PRO A 166 15.54 15.78 -21.76
C PRO A 166 16.47 16.98 -21.61
N VAL A 167 17.05 17.41 -22.74
CA VAL A 167 17.99 18.55 -22.86
C VAL A 167 17.36 19.90 -22.61
N GLN A 168 16.04 19.96 -22.67
CA GLN A 168 15.30 21.17 -22.43
C GLN A 168 15.34 21.52 -20.95
N ALA A 169 15.61 22.79 -20.67
CA ALA A 169 15.58 23.33 -19.31
C ALA A 169 14.24 23.08 -18.61
N LEU A 170 13.14 23.29 -19.33
CA LEU A 170 11.79 23.09 -18.83
C LEU A 170 11.11 22.05 -19.71
N ASN A 171 10.49 21.05 -19.07
CA ASN A 171 9.60 20.12 -19.74
C ASN A 171 8.21 20.24 -19.12
N ALA A 172 7.22 20.62 -19.94
CA ALA A 172 5.82 20.80 -19.53
C ALA A 172 5.61 21.65 -18.26
N GLY A 173 6.43 22.69 -18.05
CA GLY A 173 6.35 23.59 -16.89
C GLY A 173 7.07 23.09 -15.63
N THR A 174 7.69 21.92 -15.68
CA THR A 174 8.58 21.43 -14.61
C THR A 174 10.05 21.56 -15.03
N PRO A 175 10.98 21.92 -14.11
CA PRO A 175 12.40 21.89 -14.40
C PRO A 175 12.80 20.46 -14.79
N SER A 176 13.60 20.30 -15.85
CA SER A 176 14.23 19.01 -16.14
C SER A 176 15.00 18.52 -14.89
N PRO A 177 15.13 17.21 -14.64
CA PRO A 177 15.98 16.69 -13.57
C PRO A 177 17.40 17.27 -13.61
N TRP A 178 17.87 17.67 -14.79
CA TRP A 178 19.14 18.39 -14.97
C TRP A 178 19.22 19.74 -14.29
N LEU A 179 18.08 20.37 -14.03
CA LEU A 179 18.00 21.63 -13.31
C LEU A 179 17.49 21.45 -11.88
N GLY A 180 16.52 20.57 -11.69
CA GLY A 180 15.80 20.39 -10.43
C GLY A 180 16.51 19.51 -9.39
N ASP A 181 17.42 18.63 -9.79
CA ASP A 181 18.11 17.75 -8.84
C ASP A 181 19.13 18.55 -8.02
N ALA A 182 18.82 18.79 -6.74
CA ALA A 182 19.73 19.45 -5.82
C ALA A 182 20.43 18.42 -4.91
N PRO A 183 21.64 18.70 -4.42
CA PRO A 183 22.35 17.84 -3.47
C PRO A 183 21.59 17.44 -2.19
N GLN A 184 20.54 18.19 -1.83
CA GLN A 184 19.70 17.94 -0.65
C GLN A 184 18.26 17.53 -1.01
N SER A 185 18.02 17.18 -2.28
CA SER A 185 16.68 16.83 -2.75
C SER A 185 16.43 15.33 -2.65
N ASN A 186 15.51 14.95 -1.77
CA ASN A 186 14.94 13.60 -1.68
C ASN A 186 14.15 13.18 -2.93
N ASN A 187 14.01 14.08 -3.91
CA ASN A 187 13.33 13.86 -5.17
C ASN A 187 14.30 13.85 -6.36
N SER A 188 15.59 13.62 -6.13
CA SER A 188 16.58 13.51 -7.21
C SER A 188 16.26 12.33 -8.13
N ARG A 189 16.37 12.52 -9.45
CA ARG A 189 15.98 11.52 -10.47
C ARG A 189 17.11 11.11 -11.40
N GLY A 190 18.10 11.97 -11.59
CA GLY A 190 19.22 11.79 -12.51
C GLY A 190 20.61 12.10 -11.93
N PHE A 191 20.70 12.65 -10.71
CA PHE A 191 21.97 12.91 -10.05
C PHE A 191 22.04 12.42 -8.61
N PHE A 192 23.12 11.70 -8.29
CA PHE A 192 23.56 11.44 -6.91
C PHE A 192 24.64 12.43 -6.49
N HIS A 193 24.54 12.90 -5.25
CA HIS A 193 25.51 13.81 -4.66
C HIS A 193 26.09 13.19 -3.39
N ASP A 194 27.37 12.82 -3.45
CA ASP A 194 28.10 12.28 -2.31
C ASP A 194 28.69 13.42 -1.47
N HIS A 195 28.40 13.41 -0.17
CA HIS A 195 28.93 14.37 0.79
C HIS A 195 29.36 13.63 2.05
N LEU A 196 30.29 14.21 2.81
CA LEU A 196 30.74 13.66 4.09
C LEU A 196 29.56 13.56 5.07
N LYS A 197 29.62 12.63 6.03
CA LYS A 197 28.56 12.31 7.01
C LYS A 197 27.94 13.52 7.73
N SER A 198 28.65 14.64 7.80
CA SER A 198 28.09 15.94 8.17
C SER A 198 28.07 16.83 6.92
N ILE A 199 26.89 17.32 6.53
CA ILE A 199 26.77 18.33 5.47
C ILE A 199 27.57 19.56 5.91
N ASP A 200 28.73 19.75 5.30
CA ASP A 200 29.46 21.01 5.39
C ASP A 200 29.04 21.88 4.21
N PHE A 201 28.13 22.81 4.45
CA PHE A 201 27.62 23.74 3.44
C PHE A 201 28.71 24.60 2.78
N ASN A 202 29.92 24.64 3.35
CA ASN A 202 31.08 25.33 2.78
C ASN A 202 31.88 24.46 1.80
N HIS A 203 31.65 23.14 1.77
CA HIS A 203 32.33 22.21 0.88
C HIS A 203 31.34 21.62 -0.13
N PRO A 204 31.57 21.78 -1.45
CA PRO A 204 30.71 21.20 -2.47
C PRO A 204 30.73 19.67 -2.44
N PRO A 205 29.79 18.99 -3.14
CA PRO A 205 29.74 17.53 -3.16
C PRO A 205 31.08 16.94 -3.64
N HIS A 206 31.59 15.94 -2.93
CA HIS A 206 32.86 15.29 -3.28
C HIS A 206 32.74 14.51 -4.58
N ASN A 207 31.64 13.76 -4.74
CA ASN A 207 31.36 13.05 -5.98
C ASN A 207 29.96 13.40 -6.47
N ILE A 208 29.84 13.66 -7.77
CA ILE A 208 28.54 13.85 -8.43
C ILE A 208 28.42 12.79 -9.50
N THR A 209 27.37 11.95 -9.41
CA THR A 209 27.16 10.86 -10.37
C THR A 209 25.88 11.12 -11.15
N MET A 210 26.01 11.19 -12.48
CA MET A 210 24.91 11.32 -13.42
C MET A 210 24.42 9.93 -13.84
N THR A 211 23.12 9.71 -13.72
CA THR A 211 22.45 8.45 -14.02
C THR A 211 21.40 8.61 -15.11
N SER A 212 20.86 7.50 -15.61
CA SER A 212 19.68 7.53 -16.48
C SER A 212 18.40 7.84 -15.68
N LEU A 213 17.35 8.32 -16.36
CA LEU A 213 15.99 8.38 -15.79
C LEU A 213 15.29 7.06 -16.00
N ALA A 214 14.74 6.53 -14.91
CA ALA A 214 13.80 5.42 -15.01
C ALA A 214 12.38 5.90 -15.28
N ASN A 215 11.69 5.14 -16.09
CA ASN A 215 10.27 5.22 -16.34
C ASN A 215 9.67 3.82 -16.19
N CYS A 216 8.82 3.66 -15.18
CA CYS A 216 8.09 2.43 -14.91
C CYS A 216 6.58 2.65 -14.93
N THR A 217 6.10 3.57 -15.77
CA THR A 217 4.65 3.77 -15.96
C THR A 217 3.97 2.42 -16.24
N ASP A 218 2.84 2.18 -15.59
CA ASP A 218 2.04 0.96 -15.69
C ASP A 218 2.71 -0.34 -15.19
N THR A 219 3.88 -0.25 -14.56
CA THR A 219 4.57 -1.44 -14.02
C THR A 219 4.19 -1.71 -12.57
N PHE A 220 4.09 -0.66 -11.75
CA PHE A 220 3.82 -0.76 -10.32
C PHE A 220 2.44 -0.24 -9.97
N HIS A 221 1.76 -0.90 -9.03
CA HIS A 221 0.53 -0.41 -8.45
C HIS A 221 0.82 0.81 -7.55
N LEU A 222 -0.17 1.71 -7.39
CA LEU A 222 -0.05 2.92 -6.54
C LEU A 222 0.36 2.63 -5.10
N LEU A 223 0.11 1.40 -4.63
CA LEU A 223 0.39 0.99 -3.26
C LEU A 223 1.65 0.12 -3.14
N ASP A 224 2.25 -0.30 -4.26
CA ASP A 224 3.49 -1.06 -4.22
C ASP A 224 4.61 -0.17 -3.66
N ALA A 225 5.46 -0.78 -2.84
CA ALA A 225 6.51 -0.06 -2.12
C ALA A 225 7.79 -0.88 -2.11
N GLY A 226 8.92 -0.31 -2.51
CA GLY A 226 10.16 -1.07 -2.60
C GLY A 226 11.27 -0.35 -3.34
N ARG A 227 12.14 -1.12 -3.98
CA ARG A 227 13.22 -0.60 -4.81
C ARG A 227 13.31 -1.33 -6.13
N VAL A 228 13.65 -0.59 -7.18
CA VAL A 228 14.18 -1.16 -8.42
C VAL A 228 15.69 -1.02 -8.38
N VAL A 229 16.38 -2.11 -8.67
CA VAL A 229 17.83 -2.16 -8.74
C VAL A 229 18.24 -2.45 -10.18
N SER A 230 19.11 -1.61 -10.73
CA SER A 230 19.63 -1.73 -12.09
C SER A 230 21.15 -1.57 -12.11
N ARG A 231 21.80 -2.19 -13.10
CA ARG A 231 23.23 -2.01 -13.38
C ARG A 231 23.37 -1.08 -14.57
N GLU A 232 23.98 0.08 -14.40
CA GLU A 232 24.01 1.16 -15.40
C GLU A 232 25.40 1.71 -15.65
N ILE A 233 25.67 2.11 -16.90
CA ILE A 233 26.75 3.02 -17.26
C ILE A 233 26.37 4.41 -16.78
N VAL A 234 27.23 5.02 -15.98
CA VAL A 234 27.05 6.34 -15.39
C VAL A 234 28.26 7.22 -15.69
N LEU A 235 28.08 8.53 -15.55
CA LEU A 235 29.19 9.49 -15.59
C LEU A 235 29.42 10.00 -14.17
N VAL A 236 30.64 9.91 -13.67
CA VAL A 236 31.01 10.29 -12.30
C VAL A 236 32.01 11.44 -12.36
N ALA A 237 31.76 12.50 -11.61
CA ALA A 237 32.67 13.62 -11.41
C ALA A 237 33.24 13.57 -9.99
N ASN A 238 34.54 13.33 -9.87
CA ASN A 238 35.24 13.30 -8.59
C ASN A 238 35.96 14.62 -8.32
N LEU A 239 35.78 15.16 -7.12
CA LEU A 239 36.44 16.37 -6.68
C LEU A 239 37.89 16.10 -6.24
N THR A 240 38.79 16.92 -6.75
CA THR A 240 40.14 17.13 -6.22
C THR A 240 40.30 18.61 -5.88
N GLU A 241 40.71 18.92 -4.66
CA GLU A 241 41.00 20.30 -4.26
C GLU A 241 42.43 20.65 -4.69
N ASP A 242 42.58 21.78 -5.38
CA ASP A 242 43.87 22.17 -5.94
C ASP A 242 44.78 22.74 -4.83
N GLU A 243 45.96 22.14 -4.64
CA GLU A 243 46.95 22.63 -3.68
C GLU A 243 47.68 23.87 -4.22
N GLY A 244 47.55 25.00 -3.52
CA GLY A 244 48.33 26.20 -3.82
C GLY A 244 47.63 27.51 -3.48
N SER A 245 48.38 28.61 -3.54
CA SER A 245 47.84 29.97 -3.45
C SER A 245 47.56 30.50 -4.85
N TYR A 246 46.28 30.67 -5.19
CA TYR A 246 45.85 31.24 -6.47
C TYR A 246 45.30 32.65 -6.27
N THR A 247 45.37 33.46 -7.33
CA THR A 247 44.82 34.83 -7.32
C THR A 247 43.98 35.06 -8.56
N MET A 248 42.86 35.76 -8.41
CA MET A 248 42.02 36.22 -9.52
C MET A 248 42.31 37.68 -9.86
N THR A 249 42.31 37.99 -11.15
CA THR A 249 42.56 39.34 -11.70
C THR A 249 41.43 39.77 -12.64
N SER A 250 41.37 41.06 -13.00
CA SER A 250 40.44 41.58 -14.04
C SER A 250 40.60 40.85 -15.39
N ASN A 251 41.83 40.54 -15.78
CA ASN A 251 42.10 39.70 -16.93
C ASN A 251 41.80 38.22 -16.59
N HIS A 252 40.80 37.65 -17.28
CA HIS A 252 40.31 36.29 -17.06
C HIS A 252 40.32 35.47 -18.36
N THR A 253 41.27 35.77 -19.27
CA THR A 253 41.42 35.02 -20.52
C THR A 253 41.57 33.51 -20.25
N GLY A 254 40.76 32.71 -20.96
CA GLY A 254 40.69 31.26 -20.77
C GLY A 254 39.75 30.80 -19.64
N TRP A 255 39.12 31.73 -18.93
CA TRP A 255 38.07 31.48 -17.95
C TRP A 255 36.77 32.14 -18.37
N SER A 256 35.65 31.56 -17.97
CA SER A 256 34.34 32.22 -17.99
C SER A 256 34.05 32.76 -16.60
N ARG A 257 33.64 34.03 -16.52
CA ARG A 257 33.40 34.74 -15.26
C ARG A 257 31.92 35.02 -15.05
N ILE A 258 31.45 34.82 -13.83
CA ILE A 258 30.13 35.23 -13.34
C ILE A 258 30.34 36.07 -12.07
N GLN A 259 29.73 37.25 -12.05
CA GLN A 259 29.61 38.05 -10.83
C GLN A 259 28.30 37.69 -10.14
N THR A 260 28.37 37.26 -8.88
CA THR A 260 27.18 36.88 -8.11
C THR A 260 26.60 38.10 -7.40
N SER A 261 25.28 38.27 -7.46
CA SER A 261 24.57 39.17 -6.54
C SER A 261 24.36 38.52 -5.16
N ASN A 262 24.44 37.19 -5.12
CA ASN A 262 24.29 36.32 -3.97
C ASN A 262 25.46 36.47 -2.96
N ARG A 263 25.10 36.48 -1.67
CA ARG A 263 25.98 36.67 -0.51
C ARG A 263 26.30 35.38 0.25
N ASN A 264 25.63 34.27 -0.08
CA ASN A 264 25.77 32.98 0.61
C ASN A 264 27.01 32.18 0.18
N TRP A 265 27.88 32.78 -0.65
CA TRP A 265 29.14 32.17 -1.07
C TRP A 265 30.23 32.22 0.01
N PHE A 266 30.06 33.05 1.04
CA PHE A 266 30.99 33.19 2.17
C PHE A 266 30.21 33.14 3.49
N ASN A 267 30.62 32.28 4.43
CA ASN A 267 29.94 32.02 5.71
C ASN A 267 30.16 33.12 6.78
N ASN A 268 30.52 34.35 6.36
CA ASN A 268 30.90 35.41 7.29
C ASN A 268 29.73 36.34 7.61
N SER A 269 29.65 36.76 8.87
CA SER A 269 28.65 37.71 9.41
C SER A 269 28.70 39.12 8.80
N ALA A 270 29.70 39.42 7.98
CA ALA A 270 29.78 40.64 7.18
C ALA A 270 28.86 40.48 5.95
N LYS A 271 27.60 40.92 6.09
CA LYS A 271 26.51 40.82 5.12
C LYS A 271 26.73 41.53 3.77
N SER A 272 27.96 41.82 3.34
CA SER A 272 28.28 42.63 2.15
C SER A 272 29.09 41.93 1.06
N ASP A 273 29.68 40.77 1.31
CA ASP A 273 30.67 40.20 0.41
C ASP A 273 30.00 39.37 -0.70
N ARG A 274 30.02 39.91 -1.93
CA ARG A 274 29.62 39.20 -3.16
C ARG A 274 30.78 38.33 -3.66
N ALA A 275 30.49 37.32 -4.49
CA ALA A 275 31.51 36.47 -5.08
C ALA A 275 31.70 36.74 -6.58
N VAL A 276 32.92 36.54 -7.05
CA VAL A 276 33.24 36.38 -8.46
C VAL A 276 33.64 34.93 -8.67
N VAL A 277 32.96 34.24 -9.57
CA VAL A 277 33.16 32.81 -9.86
C VAL A 277 33.75 32.69 -11.25
N ASP A 278 34.97 32.14 -11.34
CA ASP A 278 35.60 31.77 -12.60
C ASP A 278 35.49 30.27 -12.78
N TYR A 279 35.14 29.85 -13.99
CA TYR A 279 35.11 28.45 -14.37
C TYR A 279 35.65 28.21 -15.77
N ARG A 280 36.19 27.02 -15.99
CA ARG A 280 36.62 26.56 -17.31
C ARG A 280 36.49 25.05 -17.42
N VAL A 281 36.45 24.59 -18.66
CA VAL A 281 36.52 23.18 -19.00
C VAL A 281 37.83 22.96 -19.75
N ASN A 282 38.66 22.06 -19.25
CA ASN A 282 39.94 21.69 -19.85
C ASN A 282 39.82 20.30 -20.48
N GLY A 283 40.05 20.19 -21.79
CA GLY A 283 40.17 18.90 -22.47
C GLY A 283 39.05 17.88 -22.18
N GLN A 284 39.43 16.63 -21.94
CA GLN A 284 38.53 15.50 -21.70
C GLN A 284 38.12 15.41 -20.23
N GLY A 285 36.95 15.98 -19.92
CA GLY A 285 36.28 15.71 -18.64
C GLY A 285 36.81 16.46 -17.42
N GLU A 286 37.77 17.38 -17.56
CA GLU A 286 38.26 18.19 -16.44
C GLU A 286 37.49 19.51 -16.37
N ILE A 287 36.87 19.77 -15.23
CA ILE A 287 36.11 20.99 -14.95
C ILE A 287 36.78 21.70 -13.79
N GLN A 288 37.15 22.96 -13.97
CA GLN A 288 37.76 23.76 -12.91
C GLN A 288 36.85 24.93 -12.55
N ILE A 289 36.70 25.14 -11.24
CA ILE A 289 35.94 26.24 -10.67
C ILE A 289 36.73 26.89 -9.53
N GLN A 290 36.72 28.21 -9.50
CA GLN A 290 37.35 29.00 -8.45
C GLN A 290 36.50 30.21 -8.14
N TRP A 291 36.56 30.69 -6.90
CA TRP A 291 35.84 31.91 -6.52
C TRP A 291 36.65 32.78 -5.56
N ALA A 292 36.44 34.09 -5.68
CA ALA A 292 37.05 35.11 -4.84
C ALA A 292 36.01 36.16 -4.45
N ARG A 293 36.35 37.01 -3.47
CA ARG A 293 35.47 38.11 -3.06
C ARG A 293 35.44 39.19 -4.14
N LEU A 294 34.26 39.70 -4.44
CA LEU A 294 34.12 40.84 -5.34
C LEU A 294 34.81 42.06 -4.72
N GLY A 295 35.68 42.69 -5.50
CA GLY A 295 36.43 43.86 -5.07
C GLY A 295 36.80 44.78 -6.25
N PRO A 296 37.55 45.87 -5.97
CA PRO A 296 37.96 46.84 -6.98
C PRO A 296 38.76 46.24 -8.13
N TRP A 297 39.39 45.08 -7.89
CA TRP A 297 40.19 44.30 -8.84
C TRP A 297 39.40 43.77 -10.05
N ASP A 298 38.06 43.70 -9.99
CA ASP A 298 37.20 43.18 -11.07
C ASP A 298 36.55 44.29 -11.92
N ASN A 299 36.81 45.57 -11.61
CA ASN A 299 36.25 46.68 -12.37
C ASN A 299 36.99 46.90 -13.71
N SER A 300 36.39 46.43 -14.80
CA SER A 300 36.87 46.69 -16.17
C SER A 300 36.36 48.01 -16.77
N ALA A 301 35.69 48.86 -15.98
CA ALA A 301 34.96 50.04 -16.48
C ALA A 301 35.80 51.32 -16.63
N SER A 302 37.05 51.33 -16.18
CA SER A 302 37.99 52.44 -16.42
C SER A 302 39.13 51.98 -17.32
N GLU A 303 39.10 52.42 -18.58
CA GLU A 303 40.16 52.19 -19.58
C GLU A 303 41.55 52.66 -19.12
N ASP A 304 41.63 53.49 -18.07
CA ASP A 304 42.88 54.02 -17.50
C ASP A 304 43.37 53.31 -16.22
N SER A 305 42.70 52.26 -15.72
CA SER A 305 43.22 51.48 -14.59
C SER A 305 43.41 50.02 -14.98
N ARG A 306 44.56 49.71 -15.60
CA ARG A 306 45.19 48.40 -15.41
C ARG A 306 45.61 48.29 -13.94
N SER A 307 44.66 48.14 -13.03
CA SER A 307 44.99 47.76 -11.66
C SER A 307 45.57 46.35 -11.76
N SER A 308 46.85 46.21 -11.43
CA SER A 308 47.49 44.92 -11.13
C SER A 308 47.00 44.36 -9.79
N GLU A 309 45.81 44.76 -9.36
CA GLU A 309 45.18 44.28 -8.15
C GLU A 309 44.67 42.87 -8.41
N SER A 310 45.04 41.97 -7.52
CA SER A 310 44.70 40.56 -7.59
C SER A 310 44.12 40.16 -6.24
N GLU A 311 42.99 39.47 -6.25
CA GLU A 311 42.37 38.97 -5.03
C GLU A 311 42.76 37.51 -4.81
N PRO A 312 43.11 37.08 -3.58
CA PRO A 312 43.32 35.68 -3.30
C PRO A 312 42.04 34.87 -3.57
N VAL A 313 42.21 33.77 -4.29
CA VAL A 313 41.14 32.78 -4.50
C VAL A 313 40.80 32.16 -3.16
N ALA A 314 39.50 32.14 -2.82
CA ALA A 314 39.04 31.52 -1.60
C ALA A 314 39.23 30.00 -1.66
N ARG A 315 38.81 29.39 -2.78
CA ARG A 315 39.03 27.97 -3.11
C ARG A 315 39.07 27.76 -4.61
N ARG A 316 39.86 26.76 -5.03
CA ARG A 316 39.91 26.26 -6.40
C ARG A 316 39.73 24.76 -6.39
N LEU A 317 38.81 24.30 -7.21
CA LEU A 317 38.35 22.92 -7.26
C LEU A 317 38.44 22.40 -8.69
N THR A 318 38.93 21.18 -8.81
CA THR A 318 38.97 20.45 -10.08
C THR A 318 38.09 19.21 -9.96
N TYR A 319 37.08 19.10 -10.82
CA TYR A 319 36.26 17.90 -10.99
C TYR A 319 36.75 17.12 -12.20
N ASN A 320 37.10 15.85 -12.00
CA ASN A 320 37.49 14.94 -13.06
C ASN A 320 36.37 13.96 -13.37
N MET A 321 35.86 14.03 -14.59
CA MET A 321 34.80 13.17 -15.07
C MET A 321 35.35 11.88 -15.66
N HIS A 322 34.68 10.77 -15.37
CA HIS A 322 34.96 9.46 -15.93
C HIS A 322 33.67 8.64 -16.03
N TYR A 323 33.61 7.72 -16.98
CA TYR A 323 32.55 6.74 -17.04
C TYR A 323 32.82 5.61 -16.05
N ALA A 324 31.75 5.10 -15.49
CA ALA A 324 31.76 3.99 -14.56
C ALA A 324 30.56 3.07 -14.82
N VAL A 325 30.64 1.82 -14.37
CA VAL A 325 29.46 0.97 -14.19
C VAL A 325 29.07 1.00 -12.72
N ALA A 326 27.80 1.23 -12.44
CA ALA A 326 27.30 1.28 -11.07
C ALA A 326 25.96 0.57 -10.91
N GLU A 327 25.73 0.01 -9.71
CA GLU A 327 24.40 -0.38 -9.26
C GLU A 327 23.62 0.86 -8.82
N ILE A 328 22.47 1.08 -9.47
CA ILE A 328 21.54 2.15 -9.16
C ILE A 328 20.32 1.58 -8.49
N GLN A 329 19.99 2.12 -7.32
CA GLN A 329 18.77 1.81 -6.61
C GLN A 329 17.79 2.98 -6.73
N ARG A 330 16.53 2.69 -7.05
CA ARG A 330 15.44 3.67 -7.17
C ARG A 330 14.25 3.28 -6.31
N PHE A 331 13.59 4.25 -5.70
CA PHE A 331 12.42 4.02 -4.87
C PHE A 331 11.18 3.76 -5.72
N VAL A 332 10.44 2.70 -5.36
CA VAL A 332 9.09 2.46 -5.86
C VAL A 332 8.10 2.95 -4.81
N SER A 333 7.27 3.91 -5.19
CA SER A 333 6.16 4.40 -4.37
C SER A 333 5.16 5.14 -5.25
N GLY A 334 3.86 4.97 -4.99
CA GLY A 334 2.83 5.70 -5.72
C GLY A 334 2.77 5.34 -7.21
N GLY A 335 3.20 4.13 -7.57
CA GLY A 335 3.29 3.68 -8.98
C GLY A 335 4.45 4.29 -9.77
N ASP A 336 5.31 5.11 -9.14
CA ASP A 336 6.50 5.70 -9.76
C ASP A 336 7.77 5.01 -9.24
N CYS A 337 8.77 4.90 -10.11
CA CYS A 337 10.10 4.36 -9.84
C CYS A 337 11.22 5.36 -10.19
N SER A 338 10.87 6.59 -10.58
CA SER A 338 11.81 7.51 -11.23
C SER A 338 12.80 8.19 -10.26
N ARG A 339 12.58 8.05 -8.95
CA ARG A 339 13.37 8.70 -7.89
C ARG A 339 14.50 7.81 -7.42
N LEU A 340 15.68 8.39 -7.29
CA LEU A 340 16.86 7.73 -6.78
C LEU A 340 16.73 7.43 -5.28
N ALA A 341 17.28 6.30 -4.83
CA ALA A 341 17.30 5.95 -3.41
C ALA A 341 18.47 6.63 -2.69
N GLU A 342 18.22 7.49 -1.70
CA GLU A 342 19.30 8.23 -1.01
C GLU A 342 20.23 7.35 -0.17
N ARG A 343 21.48 7.80 0.01
CA ARG A 343 22.56 7.08 0.71
C ARG A 343 22.36 6.93 2.21
N TYR A 344 21.60 7.84 2.82
CA TYR A 344 21.47 7.96 4.26
C TYR A 344 19.99 8.01 4.67
N SER A 345 19.38 6.83 4.76
CA SER A 345 18.10 6.62 5.41
C SER A 345 18.21 5.36 6.28
N ASP A 346 17.86 5.50 7.56
CA ASP A 346 18.07 4.53 8.65
C ASP A 346 17.15 3.29 8.61
N ASP A 347 16.50 2.98 7.47
CA ASP A 347 15.65 1.81 7.32
C ASP A 347 16.19 0.75 6.33
N ILE A 348 15.94 -0.50 6.72
CA ILE A 348 16.73 -1.73 6.56
C ILE A 348 17.09 -2.06 5.10
N ASN A 349 18.21 -1.47 4.66
CA ASN A 349 19.42 -2.12 4.10
C ASN A 349 19.98 -1.26 2.96
N SER A 350 20.89 -0.38 3.38
CA SER A 350 21.50 0.72 2.66
C SER A 350 22.49 0.26 1.59
N GLY A 351 22.25 0.72 0.36
CA GLY A 351 23.22 0.68 -0.73
C GLY A 351 22.81 1.70 -1.78
N SER A 352 22.92 3.01 -1.49
CA SER A 352 22.80 3.96 -2.59
C SER A 352 24.11 4.03 -3.34
N LEU A 353 24.04 3.68 -4.61
CA LEU A 353 25.11 3.75 -5.59
C LEU A 353 26.37 2.96 -5.20
N THR A 354 26.54 1.80 -5.82
CA THR A 354 27.79 1.02 -5.73
C THR A 354 28.50 1.10 -7.07
N ILE A 355 29.71 1.66 -7.12
CA ILE A 355 30.53 1.72 -8.34
C ILE A 355 31.31 0.40 -8.47
N PHE A 356 31.13 -0.30 -9.58
CA PHE A 356 31.76 -1.59 -9.87
C PHE A 356 33.05 -1.48 -10.69
N SER A 357 33.15 -0.46 -11.55
CA SER A 357 34.35 -0.16 -12.35
C SER A 357 34.39 1.33 -12.70
N ASN A 358 35.58 1.92 -12.75
CA ASN A 358 35.79 3.38 -12.92
C ASN A 358 36.85 3.72 -13.99
N ASN A 359 36.87 2.96 -15.10
CA ASN A 359 38.09 2.81 -15.89
C ASN A 359 38.09 3.51 -17.26
N TYR A 360 37.07 4.33 -17.57
CA TYR A 360 36.96 4.93 -18.92
C TYR A 360 36.85 6.44 -18.87
N THR A 361 37.67 7.12 -19.68
CA THR A 361 37.74 8.58 -19.74
C THR A 361 36.44 9.19 -20.25
N ALA A 362 36.00 10.28 -19.63
CA ALA A 362 34.84 11.04 -20.09
C ALA A 362 35.07 11.69 -21.47
N PRO A 363 33.99 12.05 -22.19
CA PRO A 363 34.13 12.68 -23.48
C PRO A 363 34.61 14.13 -23.37
N GLU A 364 35.19 14.64 -24.45
CA GLU A 364 35.49 16.07 -24.56
C GLU A 364 34.19 16.88 -24.69
N ILE A 365 34.09 17.97 -23.92
CA ILE A 365 32.90 18.84 -23.93
C ILE A 365 33.04 19.84 -25.09
N LYS A 366 32.14 19.75 -26.09
CA LYS A 366 32.13 20.69 -27.21
C LYS A 366 31.68 22.08 -26.71
N SER A 367 32.37 23.12 -27.19
CA SER A 367 32.07 24.52 -26.82
C SER A 367 30.61 24.91 -27.11
N THR A 368 30.01 24.38 -28.18
CA THR A 368 28.61 24.60 -28.53
C THR A 368 27.64 24.08 -27.48
N ALA A 369 27.96 22.98 -26.80
CA ALA A 369 27.15 22.43 -25.71
C ALA A 369 27.25 23.29 -24.44
N ILE A 370 28.45 23.80 -24.12
CA ILE A 370 28.68 24.67 -22.95
C ILE A 370 27.84 25.96 -23.07
N VAL A 371 27.79 26.57 -24.26
CA VAL A 371 27.00 27.79 -24.51
C VAL A 371 25.51 27.56 -24.26
N HIS A 372 24.99 26.36 -24.54
CA HIS A 372 23.57 26.04 -24.34
C HIS A 372 23.14 26.12 -22.87
N PHE A 373 24.01 25.69 -21.94
CA PHE A 373 23.70 25.64 -20.52
C PHE A 373 24.15 26.88 -19.74
N ARG A 374 24.94 27.77 -20.36
CA ARG A 374 25.52 28.95 -19.72
C ARG A 374 24.47 29.84 -19.07
N SER A 375 23.41 30.20 -19.79
CA SER A 375 22.36 31.08 -19.27
C SER A 375 21.69 30.52 -18.01
N TRP A 376 21.60 29.19 -17.90
CA TRP A 376 21.03 28.55 -16.74
C TRP A 376 22.00 28.51 -15.55
N VAL A 377 23.26 28.16 -15.79
CA VAL A 377 24.32 28.20 -14.77
C VAL A 377 24.42 29.61 -14.19
N ASP A 378 24.45 30.63 -15.05
CA ASP A 378 24.51 32.04 -14.67
C ASP A 378 23.30 32.42 -13.79
N ALA A 379 22.09 32.01 -14.17
CA ALA A 379 20.88 32.29 -13.42
C ALA A 379 20.86 31.60 -12.04
N ALA A 380 21.27 30.33 -11.97
CA ALA A 380 21.29 29.57 -10.73
C ALA A 380 22.36 30.11 -9.75
N ILE A 381 23.58 30.37 -10.22
CA ILE A 381 24.66 30.93 -9.39
C ILE A 381 24.30 32.33 -8.87
N ASN A 382 23.57 33.12 -9.65
CA ASN A 382 23.18 34.47 -9.29
C ASN A 382 21.98 34.53 -8.31
N SER A 383 21.27 33.43 -8.07
CA SER A 383 20.13 33.39 -7.15
C SER A 383 20.57 33.61 -5.69
N GLU A 384 19.84 34.46 -4.94
CA GLU A 384 20.15 34.79 -3.54
C GLU A 384 20.01 33.59 -2.58
N GLU A 385 19.28 32.55 -2.96
CA GLU A 385 19.03 31.37 -2.11
C GLU A 385 20.08 30.26 -2.30
N THR A 386 20.93 30.36 -3.32
CA THR A 386 21.86 29.28 -3.68
C THR A 386 23.11 29.29 -2.79
N SER A 387 23.41 28.18 -2.13
CA SER A 387 24.66 28.01 -1.36
C SER A 387 25.86 27.71 -2.28
N VAL A 388 27.10 27.79 -1.78
CA VAL A 388 28.30 27.29 -2.51
C VAL A 388 28.10 25.83 -2.93
N PHE A 389 27.57 25.03 -2.01
CA PHE A 389 27.27 23.61 -2.21
C PHE A 389 26.37 23.37 -3.43
N GLU A 390 25.27 24.11 -3.53
CA GLU A 390 24.33 24.01 -4.64
C GLU A 390 24.86 24.66 -5.92
N GLY A 391 25.52 25.82 -5.83
CA GLY A 391 26.04 26.57 -6.97
C GLY A 391 27.11 25.80 -7.74
N VAL A 392 28.05 25.17 -7.02
CA VAL A 392 29.07 24.30 -7.63
C VAL A 392 28.41 23.04 -8.22
N SER A 393 27.44 22.43 -7.52
CA SER A 393 26.71 21.26 -8.04
C SER A 393 26.00 21.59 -9.36
N VAL A 394 25.24 22.69 -9.45
CA VAL A 394 24.57 23.16 -10.66
C VAL A 394 25.55 23.22 -11.83
N PHE A 395 26.72 23.83 -11.62
CA PHE A 395 27.73 23.97 -12.66
C PHE A 395 28.25 22.61 -13.14
N VAL A 396 28.67 21.74 -12.21
CA VAL A 396 29.19 20.41 -12.57
C VAL A 396 28.13 19.58 -13.29
N ARG A 397 26.88 19.58 -12.81
CA ARG A 397 25.75 18.88 -13.47
C ARG A 397 25.49 19.40 -14.88
N ALA A 398 25.55 20.71 -15.09
CA ALA A 398 25.41 21.30 -16.42
C ALA A 398 26.54 20.87 -17.36
N MET A 399 27.78 20.81 -16.87
CA MET A 399 28.92 20.35 -17.67
C MET A 399 28.86 18.85 -17.97
N MET A 400 28.49 18.00 -17.00
CA MET A 400 28.24 16.57 -17.22
C MET A 400 27.19 16.35 -18.31
N THR A 401 26.11 17.14 -18.25
CA THR A 401 25.06 17.13 -19.26
C THR A 401 25.58 17.56 -20.64
N ALA A 402 26.36 18.63 -20.71
CA ALA A 402 26.99 19.09 -21.94
C ALA A 402 27.94 18.04 -22.53
N ALA A 403 28.65 17.29 -21.67
CA ALA A 403 29.56 16.22 -22.06
C ALA A 403 28.79 15.08 -22.74
N VAL A 404 27.70 14.61 -22.13
CA VAL A 404 26.82 13.57 -22.71
C VAL A 404 26.22 14.05 -24.03
N TYR A 405 25.69 15.27 -24.06
CA TYR A 405 25.09 15.86 -25.27
C TYR A 405 26.10 15.96 -26.42
N SER A 406 27.37 16.23 -26.12
CA SER A 406 28.43 16.37 -27.13
C SER A 406 28.70 15.08 -27.92
N VAL A 407 28.35 13.92 -27.35
CA VAL A 407 28.64 12.59 -27.89
C VAL A 407 27.41 11.72 -28.11
N MET A 408 26.19 12.26 -27.99
CA MET A 408 24.95 11.50 -28.17
C MET A 408 24.87 10.77 -29.52
N ASP A 409 25.44 11.35 -30.58
CA ASP A 409 25.46 10.78 -31.94
C ASP A 409 26.78 10.06 -32.29
N ASP A 410 27.73 9.94 -31.34
CA ASP A 410 29.04 9.33 -31.57
C ASP A 410 29.12 7.92 -30.95
N TYR A 411 29.04 6.90 -31.81
CA TYR A 411 29.11 5.49 -31.43
C TYR A 411 30.42 5.06 -30.74
N LYS A 412 31.45 5.91 -30.73
CA LYS A 412 32.70 5.64 -30.00
C LYS A 412 32.56 5.77 -28.48
N TYR A 413 31.56 6.50 -28.01
CA TYR A 413 31.36 6.73 -26.58
C TYR A 413 30.25 5.82 -26.02
N PRO A 414 30.42 5.30 -24.80
CA PRO A 414 29.38 4.54 -24.12
C PRO A 414 28.13 5.42 -23.89
N VAL A 415 26.96 4.86 -24.15
CA VAL A 415 25.68 5.51 -23.84
C VAL A 415 25.34 5.24 -22.38
N ILE A 416 25.03 6.29 -21.61
CA ILE A 416 24.52 6.17 -20.23
C ILE A 416 23.22 5.37 -20.25
N GLY A 417 23.15 4.32 -19.45
CA GLY A 417 21.99 3.43 -19.40
C GLY A 417 22.32 2.03 -18.88
N VAL A 418 21.33 1.13 -18.93
CA VAL A 418 21.39 -0.23 -18.40
C VAL A 418 22.42 -1.02 -19.18
N VAL A 419 23.33 -1.65 -18.44
CA VAL A 419 24.30 -2.59 -19.01
C VAL A 419 23.63 -3.95 -19.15
N PRO A 420 23.57 -4.54 -20.36
CA PRO A 420 22.96 -5.86 -20.53
C PRO A 420 23.70 -6.96 -19.76
N SER A 421 22.96 -8.02 -19.40
CA SER A 421 23.48 -9.20 -18.71
C SER A 421 24.69 -9.80 -19.45
N GLY A 422 25.75 -10.14 -18.71
CA GLY A 422 26.96 -10.76 -19.24
C GLY A 422 27.95 -9.81 -19.95
N MET A 423 27.63 -8.53 -20.12
CA MET A 423 28.58 -7.54 -20.66
C MET A 423 29.30 -6.77 -19.56
N GLN A 424 30.61 -6.61 -19.70
CA GLN A 424 31.49 -5.83 -18.83
C GLN A 424 32.19 -4.73 -19.65
N PRO A 425 31.53 -3.57 -19.86
CA PRO A 425 31.97 -2.58 -20.84
C PRO A 425 33.34 -1.97 -20.53
N PHE A 426 33.74 -1.94 -19.26
CA PHE A 426 35.02 -1.37 -18.81
C PHE A 426 35.97 -2.42 -18.20
N GLY A 427 35.75 -3.69 -18.52
CA GLY A 427 36.54 -4.82 -18.00
C GLY A 427 35.98 -5.40 -16.70
N PRO A 428 36.77 -6.23 -16.00
CA PRO A 428 36.34 -6.94 -14.79
C PRO A 428 35.78 -5.98 -13.74
N GLU A 429 34.65 -6.35 -13.18
CA GLU A 429 33.94 -5.57 -12.16
C GLU A 429 34.12 -6.18 -10.78
N ASP A 430 34.33 -5.33 -9.77
CA ASP A 430 34.36 -5.75 -8.38
C ASP A 430 32.93 -6.08 -7.96
N THR A 431 32.54 -7.35 -8.12
CA THR A 431 31.19 -7.79 -7.78
C THR A 431 30.99 -7.75 -6.27
N PHE A 432 30.30 -6.73 -5.77
CA PHE A 432 29.71 -6.76 -4.44
C PHE A 432 28.38 -7.54 -4.57
N TRP A 433 28.44 -8.86 -4.43
CA TRP A 433 27.24 -9.70 -4.42
C TRP A 433 26.40 -9.27 -3.22
N ALA A 434 25.30 -8.55 -3.46
CA ALA A 434 24.32 -8.32 -2.42
C ALA A 434 23.70 -9.68 -2.04
N ASP A 435 23.55 -9.92 -0.74
CA ASP A 435 23.11 -11.15 -0.05
C ASP A 435 21.72 -11.71 -0.47
N TRP A 436 21.16 -11.30 -1.61
CA TRP A 436 19.84 -11.68 -2.10
C TRP A 436 19.78 -13.03 -2.83
N ASN A 437 20.91 -13.74 -2.92
CA ASN A 437 20.97 -15.15 -3.39
C ASN A 437 20.03 -16.09 -2.59
N TYR A 438 19.51 -15.66 -1.44
CA TYR A 438 18.46 -16.37 -0.71
C TYR A 438 17.12 -16.48 -1.49
N TYR A 439 16.88 -15.63 -2.49
CA TYR A 439 15.58 -15.52 -3.19
C TYR A 439 15.56 -16.06 -4.64
N GLY A 440 16.69 -16.50 -5.20
CA GLY A 440 16.76 -17.15 -6.53
C GLY A 440 17.83 -16.57 -7.46
N ASP A 441 17.78 -16.97 -8.74
CA ASP A 441 18.63 -16.43 -9.81
C ASP A 441 18.14 -15.02 -10.20
N ILE A 442 18.68 -14.00 -9.52
CA ILE A 442 18.33 -12.59 -9.74
C ILE A 442 19.25 -12.01 -10.81
N GLU A 443 18.64 -11.34 -11.80
CA GLU A 443 19.36 -10.60 -12.85
C GLU A 443 18.94 -9.13 -12.85
N TYR A 444 19.86 -8.22 -13.16
CA TYR A 444 19.52 -6.81 -13.34
C TYR A 444 18.75 -6.58 -14.65
N PRO A 445 17.75 -5.68 -14.68
CA PRO A 445 17.16 -4.98 -13.53
C PRO A 445 16.17 -5.86 -12.77
N TYR A 446 16.07 -5.70 -11.45
CA TYR A 446 15.10 -6.42 -10.62
C TYR A 446 14.37 -5.49 -9.66
N TYR A 447 13.16 -5.88 -9.28
CA TYR A 447 12.38 -5.25 -8.21
C TYR A 447 12.51 -6.07 -6.92
N ALA A 448 12.69 -5.38 -5.80
CA ALA A 448 12.63 -5.94 -4.47
C ALA A 448 11.74 -5.06 -3.58
N GLY A 449 10.62 -5.60 -3.10
CA GLY A 449 9.69 -4.83 -2.28
C GLY A 449 8.34 -5.52 -2.06
N PHE A 450 7.40 -4.77 -1.53
CA PHE A 450 6.04 -5.21 -1.27
C PHE A 450 5.13 -4.99 -2.48
N ARG A 451 4.57 -6.09 -3.00
CA ARG A 451 3.45 -6.05 -3.95
C ARG A 451 2.11 -6.27 -3.25
N ILE A 452 1.12 -5.44 -3.60
CA ILE A 452 -0.25 -5.54 -3.05
C ILE A 452 -1.18 -6.43 -3.88
N SER A 453 -0.79 -6.79 -5.10
CA SER A 453 -1.73 -7.30 -6.10
C SER A 453 -1.81 -8.83 -6.23
N GLU A 454 -0.90 -9.61 -5.64
CA GLU A 454 -0.79 -11.03 -6.06
C GLU A 454 -1.67 -12.00 -5.27
N ALA A 455 -2.18 -11.60 -4.11
CA ALA A 455 -2.90 -12.53 -3.25
C ALA A 455 -3.97 -11.88 -2.37
N THR A 456 -5.16 -12.47 -2.40
CA THR A 456 -6.18 -12.26 -1.39
C THR A 456 -6.02 -13.22 -0.22
N GLY A 457 -6.44 -12.75 0.95
CA GLY A 457 -6.32 -13.45 2.20
C GLY A 457 -7.31 -12.97 3.24
N CYS A 458 -7.06 -13.38 4.47
CA CYS A 458 -7.89 -13.07 5.62
C CYS A 458 -7.01 -12.75 6.83
N TYR A 459 -7.52 -11.88 7.71
CA TYR A 459 -6.92 -11.71 9.03
C TYR A 459 -7.10 -12.98 9.87
N LEU A 460 -6.04 -13.40 10.55
CA LEU A 460 -6.04 -14.61 11.37
C LEU A 460 -7.18 -14.62 12.41
N ALA A 461 -7.42 -13.48 13.06
CA ALA A 461 -8.51 -13.33 14.03
C ALA A 461 -9.89 -13.57 13.39
N ALA A 462 -10.11 -13.06 12.17
CA ALA A 462 -11.36 -13.27 11.46
C ALA A 462 -11.54 -14.74 11.02
N ALA A 463 -10.45 -15.41 10.61
CA ALA A 463 -10.48 -16.83 10.28
C ALA A 463 -10.91 -17.70 11.47
N TYR A 464 -10.43 -17.41 12.68
CA TYR A 464 -10.90 -18.09 13.90
C TYR A 464 -12.37 -17.80 14.20
N ILE A 465 -12.81 -16.55 14.05
CA ILE A 465 -14.22 -16.19 14.23
C ILE A 465 -15.11 -16.95 13.24
N PHE A 466 -14.71 -17.08 11.98
CA PHE A 466 -15.42 -17.86 10.98
C PHE A 466 -15.54 -19.34 11.35
N LEU A 467 -14.47 -19.95 11.87
CA LEU A 467 -14.53 -21.32 12.38
C LEU A 467 -15.55 -21.46 13.51
N VAL A 468 -15.49 -20.58 14.51
CA VAL A 468 -16.39 -20.65 15.68
C VAL A 468 -17.85 -20.48 15.25
N ILE A 469 -18.15 -19.48 14.43
CA ILE A 469 -19.51 -19.24 13.93
C ILE A 469 -19.99 -20.42 13.07
N GLY A 470 -19.12 -20.97 12.21
CA GLY A 470 -19.48 -22.10 11.36
C GLY A 470 -19.79 -23.37 12.15
N ILE A 471 -18.98 -23.69 13.18
CA ILE A 471 -19.23 -24.81 14.10
C ILE A 471 -20.54 -24.60 14.86
N PHE A 472 -20.82 -23.37 15.31
CA PHE A 472 -22.07 -23.04 15.97
C PHE A 472 -23.29 -23.25 15.04
N GLY A 473 -23.17 -22.88 13.76
CA GLY A 473 -24.20 -23.11 12.74
C GLY A 473 -24.52 -24.59 12.54
N ILE A 474 -23.50 -25.43 12.39
CA ILE A 474 -23.66 -26.89 12.27
C ILE A 474 -24.29 -27.47 13.55
N THR A 475 -23.82 -27.04 14.72
CA THR A 475 -24.34 -27.51 16.02
C THR A 475 -25.81 -27.13 16.19
N ALA A 476 -26.21 -25.91 15.83
CA ALA A 476 -27.61 -25.50 15.86
C ALA A 476 -28.47 -26.34 14.89
N GLY A 477 -27.95 -26.67 13.71
CA GLY A 477 -28.61 -27.58 12.77
C GLY A 477 -28.83 -28.97 13.36
N LEU A 478 -27.80 -29.55 13.99
CA LEU A 478 -27.89 -30.84 14.66
C LEU A 478 -28.87 -30.82 15.85
N LEU A 479 -28.85 -29.76 16.66
CA LEU A 479 -29.79 -29.58 17.78
C LEU A 479 -31.24 -29.53 17.31
N ARG A 480 -31.53 -28.90 16.17
CA ARG A 480 -32.88 -28.91 15.58
C ARG A 480 -33.31 -30.30 15.13
N VAL A 481 -32.40 -31.05 14.49
CA VAL A 481 -32.67 -32.43 14.08
C VAL A 481 -32.94 -33.31 15.30
N TRP A 482 -32.14 -33.15 16.36
CA TRP A 482 -32.33 -33.87 17.62
C TRP A 482 -33.63 -33.49 18.33
N ALA A 483 -33.99 -32.21 18.36
CA ALA A 483 -35.21 -31.73 19.00
C ALA A 483 -36.49 -32.25 18.31
N GLY A 484 -36.43 -32.46 16.99
CA GLY A 484 -37.59 -32.90 16.20
C GLY A 484 -38.67 -31.82 16.06
N PRO A 485 -39.73 -32.08 15.27
CA PRO A 485 -40.77 -31.08 15.02
C PRO A 485 -41.56 -30.77 16.32
N PRO A 486 -41.74 -29.49 16.69
CA PRO A 486 -42.47 -29.12 17.88
C PRO A 486 -43.97 -29.43 17.74
N ALA A 487 -44.61 -29.79 18.85
CA ALA A 487 -46.05 -30.03 18.88
C ALA A 487 -46.84 -28.72 18.82
N LEU A 488 -46.34 -27.69 19.51
CA LEU A 488 -46.85 -26.32 19.47
C LEU A 488 -46.01 -25.48 18.50
N THR A 489 -46.64 -24.99 17.43
CA THR A 489 -46.03 -24.02 16.51
C THR A 489 -46.64 -22.65 16.74
N SER A 490 -45.90 -21.59 16.43
CA SER A 490 -46.40 -20.21 16.48
C SER A 490 -47.74 -20.03 15.76
N TRP A 491 -47.94 -20.69 14.62
CA TRP A 491 -49.21 -20.72 13.89
C TRP A 491 -50.32 -21.43 14.66
N MET A 492 -50.06 -22.64 15.19
CA MET A 492 -51.08 -23.39 15.96
C MET A 492 -51.46 -22.65 17.26
N GLY A 493 -50.51 -22.00 17.92
CA GLY A 493 -50.79 -21.14 19.06
C GLY A 493 -51.63 -19.90 18.72
N GLN A 494 -51.53 -19.34 17.51
CA GLN A 494 -52.47 -18.27 17.14
C GLN A 494 -53.89 -18.81 16.94
N HIS A 495 -54.04 -20.00 16.35
CA HIS A 495 -55.34 -20.61 16.10
C HIS A 495 -56.03 -21.17 17.35
N VAL A 496 -55.28 -21.77 18.27
CA VAL A 496 -55.84 -22.24 19.56
C VAL A 496 -56.34 -21.06 20.40
N TYR A 497 -55.71 -19.88 20.28
CA TYR A 497 -56.20 -18.66 20.92
C TYR A 497 -57.52 -18.18 20.32
N LEU A 498 -57.60 -18.12 18.99
CA LEU A 498 -58.82 -17.76 18.27
C LEU A 498 -59.98 -18.72 18.62
N ALA A 499 -59.71 -20.02 18.69
CA ALA A 499 -60.70 -21.04 19.06
C ALA A 499 -61.19 -20.91 20.53
N LEU A 500 -60.28 -20.67 21.49
CA LEU A 500 -60.64 -20.44 22.89
C LEU A 500 -61.38 -19.11 23.10
N SER A 501 -61.11 -18.09 22.27
CA SER A 501 -61.86 -16.83 22.28
C SER A 501 -63.29 -16.94 21.74
N GLY A 502 -63.62 -18.07 21.09
CA GLY A 502 -64.94 -18.36 20.53
C GLY A 502 -66.04 -18.68 21.55
N SER A 503 -65.74 -18.72 22.86
CA SER A 503 -66.75 -18.83 23.92
C SER A 503 -67.32 -17.47 24.37
N VAL A 504 -66.98 -16.38 23.70
CA VAL A 504 -67.52 -15.02 23.94
C VAL A 504 -68.02 -14.45 22.61
N SER A 505 -69.23 -13.90 22.61
CA SER A 505 -69.90 -13.34 21.42
C SER A 505 -68.99 -12.41 20.62
N ILE A 506 -68.79 -12.72 19.34
CA ILE A 506 -67.95 -11.97 18.41
C ILE A 506 -68.58 -10.59 18.16
N GLY A 507 -68.11 -9.58 18.90
CA GLY A 507 -68.27 -8.18 18.54
C GLY A 507 -67.06 -7.69 17.72
N ARG A 508 -67.26 -6.63 16.92
CA ARG A 508 -66.32 -5.94 15.99
C ARG A 508 -64.87 -5.66 16.45
N LYS A 509 -64.44 -6.09 17.64
CA LYS A 509 -63.07 -6.00 18.16
C LYS A 509 -62.19 -7.22 17.82
N ALA A 510 -62.75 -8.32 17.31
CA ALA A 510 -61.98 -9.51 16.93
C ALA A 510 -61.14 -9.33 15.64
N ASP A 511 -61.61 -8.49 14.71
CA ASP A 511 -60.92 -8.21 13.44
C ASP A 511 -59.55 -7.53 13.64
N TYR A 512 -59.36 -6.83 14.76
CA TYR A 512 -58.13 -6.10 15.09
C TYR A 512 -57.06 -6.96 15.80
N LEU A 513 -57.40 -8.17 16.24
CA LEU A 513 -56.48 -9.10 16.91
C LEU A 513 -55.99 -10.21 15.97
N ALA A 514 -56.81 -10.61 14.98
CA ALA A 514 -56.39 -11.47 13.88
C ALA A 514 -55.27 -10.83 13.02
N THR A 515 -55.11 -9.51 13.09
CA THR A 515 -54.08 -8.75 12.38
C THR A 515 -52.75 -8.67 13.14
N GLY A 516 -52.67 -9.12 14.40
CA GLY A 516 -51.43 -9.20 15.19
C GLY A 516 -50.93 -7.89 15.82
N TYR A 517 -51.75 -6.83 15.84
CA TYR A 517 -51.34 -5.50 16.30
C TYR A 517 -51.60 -5.19 17.80
N GLU A 518 -52.25 -6.09 18.54
CA GLU A 518 -52.50 -5.96 19.99
C GLU A 518 -51.93 -7.15 20.78
N ALA A 519 -51.46 -6.90 22.01
CA ALA A 519 -50.91 -7.94 22.89
C ALA A 519 -52.00 -8.87 23.44
N ALA A 520 -51.64 -10.15 23.66
CA ALA A 520 -52.50 -11.08 24.36
C ALA A 520 -52.73 -10.60 25.80
N LYS A 521 -54.00 -10.45 26.20
CA LYS A 521 -54.39 -9.99 27.54
C LYS A 521 -54.00 -11.01 28.61
N ASP A 522 -53.73 -10.53 29.80
CA ASP A 522 -53.52 -11.39 30.97
C ASP A 522 -54.79 -12.18 31.30
N GLY A 523 -54.65 -13.43 31.73
CA GLY A 523 -55.78 -14.29 32.13
C GLY A 523 -56.21 -15.38 31.12
N LEU A 524 -55.43 -15.65 30.07
CA LEU A 524 -55.71 -16.73 29.10
C LEU A 524 -55.47 -18.15 29.62
N GLY A 525 -55.09 -18.29 30.89
CA GLY A 525 -54.80 -19.58 31.51
C GLY A 525 -53.51 -20.24 31.03
N ASN A 526 -53.29 -21.46 31.52
CA ASN A 526 -52.16 -22.29 31.14
C ASN A 526 -52.58 -23.31 30.09
N LEU A 527 -51.91 -23.30 28.93
CA LEU A 527 -52.11 -24.29 27.88
C LEU A 527 -51.53 -25.62 28.34
N ARG A 528 -52.36 -26.67 28.30
CA ARG A 528 -51.95 -28.06 28.54
C ARG A 528 -52.27 -28.92 27.32
N LEU A 529 -51.23 -29.50 26.72
CA LEU A 529 -51.41 -30.47 25.64
C LEU A 529 -51.48 -31.89 26.25
N PRO A 530 -52.39 -32.77 25.78
CA PRO A 530 -52.47 -34.16 26.24
C PRO A 530 -51.12 -34.88 26.11
N SER A 531 -50.80 -35.77 27.05
CA SER A 531 -49.59 -36.61 27.00
C SER A 531 -49.48 -37.42 25.70
N ASP A 532 -50.63 -37.78 25.12
CA ASP A 532 -50.73 -38.68 23.96
C ASP A 532 -50.53 -37.96 22.61
N PHE A 533 -50.26 -36.66 22.63
CA PHE A 533 -49.91 -35.84 21.45
C PHE A 533 -48.47 -36.15 20.97
N GLU A 534 -48.15 -37.43 20.76
CA GLU A 534 -46.88 -37.87 20.20
C GLU A 534 -46.92 -37.80 18.67
N SER A 535 -46.34 -36.72 18.17
CA SER A 535 -46.01 -36.43 16.77
C SER A 535 -47.20 -36.10 15.83
N PRO A 536 -47.05 -35.09 14.96
CA PRO A 536 -48.02 -34.80 13.89
C PRO A 536 -48.22 -35.96 12.88
N LEU A 537 -47.44 -37.04 12.98
CA LEU A 537 -47.59 -38.25 12.16
C LEU A 537 -48.83 -39.08 12.55
N LYS A 538 -49.30 -39.02 13.80
CA LYS A 538 -50.56 -39.70 14.20
C LYS A 538 -51.79 -39.08 13.53
N TYR A 539 -51.78 -37.77 13.29
CA TYR A 539 -52.88 -37.07 12.62
C TYR A 539 -52.97 -37.35 11.11
N GLN A 540 -51.87 -37.70 10.45
CA GLN A 540 -51.92 -38.13 9.05
C GLN A 540 -52.52 -39.53 8.87
N ALA A 541 -52.37 -40.42 9.86
CA ALA A 541 -53.00 -41.75 9.83
C ALA A 541 -54.53 -41.69 10.00
N LEU A 542 -55.06 -40.69 10.72
CA LEU A 542 -56.49 -40.45 10.92
C LEU A 542 -57.18 -39.77 9.73
N ARG A 543 -56.44 -39.41 8.67
CA ARG A 543 -56.99 -38.76 7.46
C ARG A 543 -57.13 -39.71 6.28
N THR A 544 -56.74 -40.97 6.45
CA THR A 544 -56.81 -42.04 5.44
C THR A 544 -57.83 -43.13 5.77
N GLU A 545 -58.76 -42.86 6.68
CA GLU A 545 -60.00 -43.64 6.83
C GLU A 545 -61.21 -42.84 6.32
#